data_AF-A0A7V1JDC7-F1
#
_entry.id   AF-A0A7V1JDC7-F1
#
_cell.length_a   1.000
_cell.length_b   1.000
_cell.length_c   1.000
_cell.angle_alpha   90.00
_cell.angle_beta   90.00
_cell.angle_gamma   90.00
#
_symmetry.space_group_name_H-M   'P 1'
#
loop_
_entity.id
_entity.type
_entity.pdbx_description
1 polymer ?
#
loop_
_entity_poly.entity_id
_entity_poly.type
_entity_poly.pdbx_seq_one_letter_code
_entity_poly.pdbx_strand_id
1 'polypeptide(L)'
;MRIYRRGNIYWCEFQMDKKLITFPKHFLPFFEKRTFIDINLSDTKTYQLQRKLRILDLPKNTGKRESEISFKSLNLEISTLSHFFNHCIEHGYISINPASKIKKLNTLPRLKTLDYRRHTKDA
;
A
#
# COMPACT_ATOMS: atom_id res chain seq x y z
N MET A 1 3.73 -1.49 -14.53
CA MET A 1 4.44 -2.49 -13.73
C MET A 1 5.37 -3.25 -14.65
N ARG A 2 6.64 -3.43 -14.29
CA ARG A 2 7.57 -4.26 -15.08
C ARG A 2 7.90 -5.50 -14.27
N ILE A 3 7.60 -6.67 -14.81
CA ILE A 3 7.96 -7.95 -14.21
C ILE A 3 9.16 -8.49 -14.99
N TYR A 4 10.32 -8.55 -14.35
CA TYR A 4 11.51 -9.18 -14.90
C TYR A 4 11.58 -10.63 -14.45
N ARG A 5 11.98 -11.53 -15.34
CA ARG A 5 12.14 -12.96 -15.05
C ARG A 5 13.60 -13.36 -15.25
N ARG A 6 14.22 -13.96 -14.23
CA ARG A 6 15.51 -14.68 -14.35
C ARG A 6 15.35 -16.06 -13.73
N GLY A 7 15.22 -17.09 -14.57
CA GLY A 7 14.87 -18.44 -14.11
C GLY A 7 13.46 -18.49 -13.51
N ASN A 8 13.35 -18.96 -12.27
CA ASN A 8 12.10 -19.03 -11.48
C ASN A 8 11.86 -17.79 -10.60
N ILE A 9 12.73 -16.79 -10.69
CA ILE A 9 12.66 -15.58 -9.87
C ILE A 9 11.98 -14.46 -10.67
N TYR A 10 10.92 -13.90 -10.09
CA TYR A 10 10.17 -12.78 -10.64
C TYR A 10 10.50 -11.51 -9.85
N TRP A 11 11.00 -10.48 -10.53
CA TRP A 11 11.24 -9.14 -9.97
C TRP A 11 10.17 -8.20 -10.47
N CYS A 12 9.37 -7.61 -9.57
CA CYS A 12 8.36 -6.63 -9.95
C CYS A 12 8.84 -5.22 -9.60
N GLU A 13 9.08 -4.39 -10.61
CA GLU A 13 9.16 -2.95 -10.45
C GLU A 13 7.76 -2.36 -10.52
N PHE A 14 7.35 -1.79 -9.39
CA PHE A 14 6.11 -1.06 -9.29
C PHE A 14 6.38 0.42 -9.57
N GLN A 15 5.71 0.93 -10.61
CA GLN A 15 5.65 2.37 -10.88
C GLN A 15 4.20 2.81 -10.74
N MET A 16 3.96 3.85 -9.94
CA MET A 16 2.69 4.59 -9.89
C MET A 16 3.01 6.04 -10.22
N ASP A 17 2.25 6.64 -11.14
CA ASP A 17 2.44 8.02 -11.59
C ASP A 17 3.90 8.35 -12.01
N LYS A 18 4.53 7.42 -12.76
CA LYS A 18 5.94 7.49 -13.20
C LYS A 18 6.98 7.53 -12.07
N LYS A 19 6.59 7.21 -10.83
CA LYS A 19 7.50 7.11 -9.67
C LYS A 19 7.71 5.67 -9.27
N LEU A 20 8.96 5.29 -9.01
CA LEU A 20 9.31 3.99 -8.46
C LEU A 20 8.74 3.86 -7.04
N ILE A 21 8.04 2.77 -6.79
CA ILE A 21 7.40 2.50 -5.51
C ILE A 21 8.32 1.63 -4.65
N THR A 22 8.65 2.13 -3.44
CA THR A 22 9.57 1.45 -2.50
C THR A 22 8.86 0.54 -1.48
N PHE A 23 7.54 0.39 -1.58
CA PHE A 23 6.72 -0.47 -0.72
C PHE A 23 6.90 -1.99 -0.88
N PRO A 24 7.52 -2.57 -1.93
CA PRO A 24 7.75 -4.01 -2.00
C PRO A 24 8.45 -4.58 -0.75
N LYS A 25 9.26 -3.77 -0.06
CA LYS A 25 9.91 -4.16 1.21
C LYS A 25 8.94 -4.62 2.32
N HIS A 26 7.66 -4.28 2.25
CA HIS A 26 6.69 -4.62 3.30
C HIS A 26 5.87 -5.87 2.99
N PHE A 27 5.40 -6.03 1.76
CA PHE A 27 4.60 -7.19 1.37
C PHE A 27 5.45 -8.36 0.87
N LEU A 28 6.64 -8.13 0.29
CA LEU A 28 7.49 -9.23 -0.18
C LEU A 28 7.86 -10.20 0.95
N PRO A 29 8.34 -9.76 2.14
CA PRO A 29 8.66 -10.69 3.23
C PRO A 29 7.43 -11.41 3.79
N PHE A 30 6.24 -10.81 3.67
CA PHE A 30 5.01 -11.43 4.15
C PHE A 30 4.54 -12.56 3.23
N PHE A 31 4.74 -12.41 1.92
CA PHE A 31 4.35 -13.39 0.91
C PHE A 31 5.50 -14.27 0.40
N GLU A 32 6.72 -14.12 0.94
CA GLU A 32 7.94 -14.78 0.45
C GLU A 32 7.82 -16.30 0.32
N LYS A 33 7.13 -16.94 1.26
CA LYS A 33 6.91 -18.39 1.29
C LYS A 33 5.63 -18.84 0.60
N ARG A 34 4.91 -17.94 -0.07
CA ARG A 34 3.61 -18.22 -0.70
C ARG A 34 3.69 -17.99 -2.20
N THR A 35 3.13 -18.93 -2.95
CA THR A 35 2.88 -18.69 -4.38
C THR A 35 1.76 -17.68 -4.51
N PHE A 36 1.87 -16.74 -5.46
CA PHE A 36 0.83 -15.71 -5.65
C PHE A 36 -0.53 -16.28 -6.05
N ILE A 37 -0.57 -17.49 -6.61
CA ILE A 37 -1.79 -18.23 -6.97
C ILE A 37 -2.57 -18.65 -5.72
N ASP A 38 -1.87 -18.96 -4.63
CA ASP A 38 -2.46 -19.43 -3.38
C ASP A 38 -2.93 -18.27 -2.48
N ILE A 39 -2.59 -17.03 -2.84
CA ILE A 39 -2.98 -15.84 -2.07
C ILE A 39 -4.47 -15.59 -2.27
N ASN A 40 -5.24 -15.69 -1.19
CA ASN A 40 -6.66 -15.41 -1.19
C ASN A 40 -7.00 -14.09 -0.45
N LEU A 41 -8.29 -13.76 -0.41
CA LEU A 41 -8.79 -12.56 0.26
C LEU A 41 -8.44 -12.54 1.76
N SER A 42 -8.46 -13.68 2.44
CA SER A 42 -8.11 -13.80 3.87
C SER A 42 -6.65 -13.44 4.12
N ASP A 43 -5.75 -13.85 3.23
CA ASP A 43 -4.33 -13.51 3.34
C ASP A 43 -4.09 -12.02 3.18
N THR A 44 -4.80 -11.37 2.24
CA THR A 44 -4.70 -9.92 2.06
C THR A 44 -5.28 -9.15 3.25
N LYS A 45 -6.36 -9.66 3.88
CA LYS A 45 -6.89 -9.11 5.13
C LYS A 45 -5.90 -9.28 6.29
N THR A 46 -5.29 -10.46 6.41
CA THR A 46 -4.26 -10.75 7.41
C THR A 46 -3.07 -9.82 7.26
N TYR A 47 -2.61 -9.60 6.01
CA TYR A 47 -1.56 -8.64 5.71
C TYR A 47 -1.94 -7.22 6.16
N GLN A 48 -3.13 -6.75 5.78
CA GLN A 48 -3.62 -5.42 6.17
C GLN A 48 -3.64 -5.27 7.69
N LEU A 49 -4.15 -6.28 8.41
CA LEU A 49 -4.22 -6.26 9.87
C LEU A 49 -2.83 -6.22 10.51
N GLN A 50 -1.91 -7.10 10.10
CA GLN A 50 -0.56 -7.11 10.65
C GLN A 50 0.19 -5.80 10.40
N ARG A 51 0.05 -5.23 9.20
CA ARG A 51 0.65 -3.93 8.88
C ARG A 51 0.01 -2.81 9.68
N LYS A 52 -1.31 -2.84 9.88
CA LYS A 52 -2.02 -1.89 10.75
C LYS A 52 -1.46 -1.93 12.17
N LEU A 53 -1.34 -3.12 12.76
CA LEU A 53 -0.76 -3.31 14.10
C LEU A 53 0.68 -2.78 14.18
N ARG A 54 1.52 -3.09 13.18
CA ARG A 54 2.89 -2.55 13.11
C ARG A 54 2.93 -1.03 13.03
N ILE A 55 1.98 -0.40 12.33
CA ILE A 55 1.91 1.07 12.24
C ILE A 55 1.51 1.66 13.60
N LEU A 56 0.54 1.04 14.28
CA LEU A 56 0.11 1.47 15.62
C LEU A 56 1.26 1.40 16.63
N ASP A 57 2.09 0.37 16.54
CA ASP A 57 3.24 0.12 17.43
C ASP A 57 4.46 1.01 17.16
N LEU A 58 4.45 1.85 16.11
CA LEU A 58 5.57 2.74 15.84
C LEU A 58 5.75 3.75 16.99
N PRO A 59 6.99 4.04 17.45
CA PRO A 59 7.24 4.99 18.55
C PRO A 59 6.62 6.37 18.35
N LYS A 60 6.54 6.84 17.09
CA LYS A 60 5.91 8.13 16.73
C LYS A 60 4.38 8.15 16.92
N ASN A 61 3.77 6.99 17.16
CA ASN A 61 2.34 6.79 17.30
C ASN A 61 1.95 6.38 18.73
N THR A 62 2.91 6.20 19.64
CA THR A 62 2.65 5.93 21.05
C THR A 62 1.75 7.01 21.65
N GLY A 63 0.71 6.60 22.36
CA GLY A 63 -0.27 7.49 23.01
C GLY A 63 -1.30 8.14 22.08
N LYS A 64 -1.23 7.94 20.76
CA LYS A 64 -2.25 8.44 19.81
C LYS A 64 -3.41 7.47 19.69
N ARG A 65 -4.62 8.00 19.50
CA ARG A 65 -5.79 7.19 19.12
C ARG A 65 -5.66 6.76 17.66
N GLU A 66 -6.32 5.67 17.29
CA GLU A 66 -6.32 5.18 15.91
C GLU A 66 -6.83 6.24 14.90
N SER A 67 -7.82 7.05 15.30
CA SER A 67 -8.36 8.14 14.48
C SER A 67 -7.34 9.23 14.15
N GLU A 68 -6.27 9.34 14.94
CA GLU A 68 -5.20 10.34 14.82
C GLU A 68 -3.99 9.81 14.04
N ILE A 69 -4.06 8.57 13.56
CA ILE A 69 -2.99 7.90 12.83
C ILE A 69 -3.42 7.73 11.36
N SER A 70 -2.54 8.17 10.45
CA SER A 70 -2.77 8.01 9.02
C SER A 70 -2.30 6.65 8.52
N PHE A 71 -3.20 5.89 7.90
CA PHE A 71 -2.88 4.62 7.23
C PHE A 71 -2.69 4.78 5.72
N LYS A 72 -2.42 6.01 5.24
CA LYS A 72 -2.26 6.31 3.80
C LYS A 72 -1.22 5.42 3.12
N SER A 73 -0.09 5.17 3.77
CA SER A 73 0.96 4.29 3.21
C SER A 73 0.47 2.85 3.06
N LEU A 74 -0.26 2.33 4.04
CA LEU A 74 -0.84 0.99 3.98
C LEU A 74 -1.94 0.90 2.90
N ASN A 75 -2.77 1.91 2.75
CA ASN A 75 -3.74 1.97 1.65
C ASN A 75 -3.05 1.92 0.28
N LEU A 76 -1.88 2.57 0.14
CA LEU A 76 -1.09 2.55 -1.08
C LEU A 76 -0.42 1.17 -1.31
N GLU A 77 0.04 0.51 -0.26
CA GLU A 77 0.50 -0.89 -0.29
C GLU A 77 -0.60 -1.82 -0.83
N ILE A 78 -1.82 -1.74 -0.28
CA ILE A 78 -2.97 -2.55 -0.74
C ILE A 78 -3.35 -2.22 -2.19
N SER A 79 -3.33 -0.94 -2.57
CA SER A 79 -3.59 -0.55 -3.96
C SER A 79 -2.56 -1.15 -4.92
N THR A 80 -1.29 -1.16 -4.53
CA THR A 80 -0.20 -1.75 -5.31
C THR A 80 -0.41 -3.26 -5.51
N LEU A 81 -0.78 -3.98 -4.44
CA LEU A 81 -1.13 -5.41 -4.51
C LEU A 81 -2.35 -5.64 -5.43
N SER A 82 -3.37 -4.80 -5.32
CA SER A 82 -4.56 -4.91 -6.19
C SER A 82 -4.19 -4.76 -7.67
N HIS A 83 -3.34 -3.79 -8.02
CA HIS A 83 -2.85 -3.63 -9.39
C HIS A 83 -2.00 -4.82 -9.87
N PHE A 84 -1.15 -5.37 -8.99
CA PHE A 84 -0.39 -6.58 -9.29
C PHE A 84 -1.31 -7.74 -9.65
N PHE A 85 -2.31 -8.02 -8.82
CA PHE A 85 -3.23 -9.12 -9.06
C PHE A 85 -4.10 -8.90 -10.30
N ASN A 86 -4.53 -7.67 -10.59
CA ASN A 86 -5.22 -7.37 -11.84
C ASN A 86 -4.36 -7.68 -13.06
N HIS A 87 -3.08 -7.29 -13.05
CA HIS A 87 -2.16 -7.66 -14.12
C HIS A 87 -1.98 -9.18 -14.23
N CYS A 88 -1.96 -9.90 -13.11
CA CYS A 88 -1.92 -11.36 -13.13
C CYS A 88 -3.18 -11.98 -13.74
N ILE A 89 -4.35 -11.36 -13.55
CA ILE A 89 -5.61 -11.76 -14.21
C ILE A 89 -5.55 -11.49 -15.71
N GLU A 90 -5.09 -10.31 -16.12
CA GLU A 90 -4.96 -9.91 -17.53
C GLU A 90 -4.10 -10.91 -18.33
N HIS A 91 -3.11 -11.51 -17.68
CA HIS A 91 -2.21 -12.50 -18.29
C HIS A 91 -2.62 -13.96 -18.03
N GLY A 92 -3.80 -14.19 -17.41
CA GLY A 92 -4.34 -15.52 -17.19
C GLY A 92 -3.68 -16.35 -16.09
N TYR A 93 -2.86 -15.75 -15.22
CA TYR A 93 -2.19 -16.49 -14.13
C TYR A 93 -3.12 -16.80 -12.94
N ILE A 94 -4.13 -15.96 -12.70
CA ILE A 94 -5.13 -16.11 -11.64
C ILE A 94 -6.50 -15.63 -12.15
N SER A 95 -7.58 -16.08 -11.53
CA SER A 95 -8.95 -15.73 -11.96
C SER A 95 -9.59 -14.60 -11.15
N ILE A 96 -9.14 -14.37 -9.92
CA ILE A 96 -9.79 -13.45 -8.97
C ILE A 96 -8.73 -12.61 -8.29
N ASN A 97 -9.00 -11.31 -8.13
CA ASN A 97 -8.10 -10.39 -7.41
C ASN A 97 -8.37 -10.50 -5.89
N PRO A 98 -7.43 -11.04 -5.09
CA PRO A 98 -7.62 -11.21 -3.65
C PRO A 98 -7.62 -9.88 -2.87
N ALA A 99 -7.16 -8.78 -3.46
CA ALA A 99 -7.17 -7.45 -2.85
C ALA A 99 -8.39 -6.59 -3.23
N SER A 100 -9.25 -7.07 -4.13
CA SER A 100 -10.38 -6.29 -4.70
C SER A 100 -11.39 -5.78 -3.66
N LYS A 101 -11.63 -6.54 -2.59
CA LYS A 101 -12.65 -6.25 -1.55
C LYS A 101 -12.07 -5.71 -0.25
N ILE A 102 -10.82 -5.23 -0.27
CA ILE A 102 -10.17 -4.70 0.93
C ILE A 102 -10.63 -3.24 1.16
N LYS A 103 -11.24 -2.99 2.31
CA LYS A 103 -11.68 -1.64 2.70
C LYS A 103 -10.48 -0.75 2.99
N LYS A 104 -10.54 0.50 2.52
CA LYS A 104 -9.54 1.53 2.84
C LYS A 104 -9.60 1.88 4.33
N LEU A 105 -8.43 2.05 4.93
CA LEU A 105 -8.28 2.50 6.31
C LEU A 105 -8.28 4.04 6.39
N ASN A 106 -8.43 4.56 7.61
CA ASN A 106 -8.45 6.00 7.88
C ASN A 106 -7.21 6.74 7.32
N THR A 107 -7.43 7.94 6.80
CA THR A 107 -6.36 8.84 6.33
C THR A 107 -6.58 10.23 6.89
N LEU A 108 -5.53 10.86 7.40
CA LEU A 108 -5.63 12.23 7.88
C LEU A 108 -5.83 13.22 6.71
N PRO A 109 -6.74 14.19 6.86
CA PRO A 109 -6.90 15.25 5.86
C PRO A 109 -5.61 16.06 5.74
N ARG A 110 -5.31 16.55 4.53
CA ARG A 110 -4.22 17.51 4.35
C ARG A 110 -4.64 18.83 5.00
N LEU A 111 -3.86 19.34 5.94
CA LEU A 111 -3.94 20.74 6.34
C LEU A 111 -3.72 21.57 5.07
N LYS A 112 -4.75 22.29 4.61
CA LYS A 112 -4.58 23.33 3.60
C LYS A 112 -3.89 24.49 4.32
N THR A 113 -2.58 24.65 4.14
CA THR A 113 -1.93 25.93 4.48
C THR A 113 -2.56 26.99 3.59
N LEU A 114 -3.40 27.86 4.16
CA LEU A 114 -3.71 29.14 3.54
C LEU A 114 -2.38 29.90 3.44
N ASP A 115 -2.01 30.32 2.23
CA ASP A 115 -0.89 31.23 2.00
C ASP A 115 -1.17 32.58 2.69
N TYR A 116 -0.68 32.73 3.92
CA TYR A 116 -0.69 33.99 4.68
C TYR A 116 0.40 34.94 4.13
N ARG A 117 0.33 35.30 2.84
CA ARG A 117 1.26 36.22 2.17
C ARG A 117 0.54 37.29 1.33
N ARG A 118 -0.56 37.86 1.81
CA ARG A 118 -1.25 38.97 1.11
C ARG A 118 -1.70 40.17 1.94
N HIS A 119 -1.32 40.28 3.22
CA HIS A 119 -1.66 41.46 4.03
C HIS A 119 -0.46 42.01 4.81
N THR A 120 0.56 42.48 4.09
CA THR A 120 1.55 43.45 4.62
C THR A 120 2.00 44.36 3.48
N LYS A 121 1.05 45.04 2.86
CA LYS A 121 1.26 46.35 2.23
C LYS A 121 0.05 47.18 2.63
N ASP A 122 0.29 48.43 2.95
CA ASP A 122 -0.67 49.41 3.49
C ASP A 122 -0.66 49.49 5.03
N ALA A 123 0.48 49.93 5.55
CA ALA A 123 0.60 50.71 6.78
C ALA A 123 1.60 51.85 6.52
#